data_AF-A0A1E4H1K2-F1
#
_entry.id   AF-A0A1E4H1K2-F1
#
_cell.length_a   1.000
_cell.length_b   1.000
_cell.length_c   1.000
_cell.angle_alpha   90.00
_cell.angle_beta   90.00
_cell.angle_gamma   90.00
#
_symmetry.space_group_name_H-M   'P 1'
#
loop_
_entity.id
_entity.type
_entity.pdbx_description
1 polymer ?
#
loop_
_entity_poly.entity_id
_entity_poly.type
_entity_poly.pdbx_seq_one_letter_code
_entity_poly.pdbx_strand_id
1 'polypeptide(L)'
;MQRPDGQASSGGLEPEHFFELWNRLGDDTGASETDASSTGTALEVLRRMDETPLACRTLAPGWGLAAAAFQGERPIWTGQAWRDLFGEDGPDLPLRPPRTAIAYASLSDRQGQPVLCAFARRTVAAAWPVAQAWRDAGDGRRDGATGDGRPGVVLAMAFAPTRMAGFADVAARAHGLSAAEHDLLTQLVASHDLDTAAARLGLSEPAARKRVRALLRRTGAPRRGALLARLTRLVADESVCDWARDVGLRRALGLAPAEMRLAHVLAEGCTLPQAAAGLGLSPHTVRDQARALLARTGLSRVADLPRHLAEARALVAFAEADETGRSDREGLLGVTRIFQHADRQVAAADFGPPRGEPVLFVHGGMGSRRVAWRLREALQQRGLRPIGLDRPGFGLTDVVAGGGDPFEAAARDMAHVLDEMGLDRVRVLSRDGGAPAALAFAALYPHRVGSGLLISPRPPRAIPTGPKLVRDWVRMGIERPGAIVAVHGLLRRRAGVRLTELLMARLFSGHPADAALIADPAWRHAAVAELLTCGARTADGLSAEQTAYPAWSPPTLSGSAPWTVVTGGLDPLWSRADGEDPWRRLPGLRHVRLETGGRFIQDTHAREIAALF
;
A
#
# COMPACT_ATOMS: atom_id res chain seq x y z
N MET A 1 -19.05 5.13 29.28
CA MET A 1 -20.48 5.04 28.94
C MET A 1 -20.71 3.66 28.32
N GLN A 2 -21.69 2.92 28.84
CA GLN A 2 -21.98 1.51 28.57
C GLN A 2 -22.28 1.24 27.07
N ARG A 3 -21.86 0.08 26.57
CA ARG A 3 -22.28 -0.44 25.25
C ARG A 3 -23.75 -0.88 25.36
N PRO A 4 -24.62 -0.60 24.37
CA PRO A 4 -25.95 -1.22 24.33
C PRO A 4 -25.80 -2.70 24.01
N ASP A 5 -26.52 -3.52 24.77
CA ASP A 5 -26.70 -4.95 24.53
C ASP A 5 -27.41 -5.17 23.19
N GLY A 6 -26.85 -6.10 22.43
CA GLY A 6 -27.25 -6.44 21.08
C GLY A 6 -26.00 -6.93 20.37
N GLN A 7 -26.00 -8.20 19.95
CA GLN A 7 -24.92 -8.77 19.15
C GLN A 7 -24.56 -7.80 18.03
N ALA A 8 -23.42 -7.12 18.17
CA ALA A 8 -22.83 -6.40 17.06
C ALA A 8 -22.42 -7.48 16.07
N SER A 9 -23.21 -7.66 15.00
CA SER A 9 -22.69 -8.15 13.74
C SER A 9 -21.36 -7.44 13.51
N SER A 10 -20.31 -8.21 13.29
CA SER A 10 -19.00 -7.75 12.81
C SER A 10 -19.17 -6.51 11.92
N GLY A 11 -18.55 -5.39 12.26
CA GLY A 11 -18.62 -4.15 11.47
C GLY A 11 -17.99 -4.25 10.06
N GLY A 12 -17.68 -5.48 9.62
CA GLY A 12 -17.25 -5.78 8.27
C GLY A 12 -18.42 -5.79 7.28
N LEU A 13 -18.11 -5.46 6.04
CA LEU A 13 -19.01 -5.75 4.93
C LEU A 13 -19.09 -7.27 4.77
N GLU A 14 -20.21 -7.87 5.17
CA GLU A 14 -20.46 -9.29 4.94
C GLU A 14 -20.46 -9.56 3.43
N PRO A 15 -19.76 -10.60 2.95
CA PRO A 15 -19.62 -10.88 1.53
C PRO A 15 -20.97 -10.96 0.80
N GLU A 16 -21.97 -11.58 1.43
CA GLU A 16 -23.31 -11.76 0.87
C GLU A 16 -23.96 -10.41 0.56
N HIS A 17 -23.94 -9.48 1.52
CA HIS A 17 -24.48 -8.13 1.35
C HIS A 17 -23.70 -7.35 0.27
N PHE A 18 -22.38 -7.53 0.16
CA PHE A 18 -21.62 -6.92 -0.93
C PHE A 18 -22.07 -7.39 -2.30
N PHE A 19 -22.24 -8.70 -2.48
CA PHE A 19 -22.66 -9.26 -3.76
C PHE A 19 -24.10 -8.88 -4.11
N GLU A 20 -24.99 -8.73 -3.12
CA GLU A 20 -26.33 -8.18 -3.32
C GLU A 20 -26.28 -6.74 -3.85
N LEU A 21 -25.49 -5.86 -3.23
CA LEU A 21 -25.32 -4.47 -3.68
C LEU A 21 -24.70 -4.40 -5.08
N TRP A 22 -23.69 -5.23 -5.36
CA TRP A 22 -23.06 -5.29 -6.68
C TRP A 22 -24.04 -5.75 -7.75
N ASN A 23 -24.83 -6.80 -7.50
CA ASN A 23 -25.82 -7.26 -8.45
C ASN A 23 -26.87 -6.17 -8.75
N ARG A 24 -27.34 -5.46 -7.72
CA ARG A 24 -28.26 -4.32 -7.89
C ARG A 24 -27.65 -3.19 -8.74
N LEU A 25 -26.37 -2.86 -8.52
CA LEU A 25 -25.67 -1.89 -9.37
C LEU A 25 -25.63 -2.32 -10.84
N GLY A 26 -25.40 -3.61 -11.09
CA GLY A 26 -25.42 -4.19 -12.43
C GLY A 26 -26.81 -4.11 -13.08
N ASP A 27 -27.85 -4.41 -12.32
CA ASP A 27 -29.23 -4.40 -12.82
C ASP A 27 -29.77 -2.96 -13.04
N ASP A 28 -29.25 -1.98 -12.29
CA ASP A 28 -29.54 -0.54 -12.47
C ASP A 28 -28.92 0.06 -13.76
N THR A 29 -28.06 -0.68 -14.50
CA THR A 29 -27.47 -0.24 -15.77
C THR A 29 -28.50 -0.31 -16.91
N GLY A 30 -29.33 0.74 -16.99
CA GLY A 30 -30.41 0.88 -17.98
C GLY A 30 -31.41 1.98 -17.66
N ALA A 31 -31.49 2.42 -16.39
CA ALA A 31 -32.30 3.57 -15.99
C ALA A 31 -31.56 4.89 -16.23
N SER A 32 -32.21 5.88 -16.85
CA SER A 32 -31.65 7.22 -17.07
C SER A 32 -31.32 7.90 -15.73
N GLU A 33 -30.22 8.65 -15.66
CA GLU A 33 -29.81 9.42 -14.46
C GLU A 33 -30.88 10.40 -13.96
N THR A 34 -31.86 10.75 -14.79
CA THR A 34 -32.96 11.65 -14.46
C THR A 34 -34.04 11.08 -13.53
N ASP A 35 -34.02 9.78 -13.20
CA ASP A 35 -34.94 9.16 -12.22
C ASP A 35 -34.35 9.07 -10.80
N ALA A 36 -33.15 9.62 -10.57
CA ALA A 36 -32.39 9.53 -9.32
C ALA A 36 -32.90 10.45 -8.18
N SER A 37 -34.22 10.57 -8.00
CA SER A 37 -34.83 11.36 -6.90
C SER A 37 -35.16 10.55 -5.63
N SER A 38 -34.83 9.25 -5.58
CA SER A 38 -35.07 8.44 -4.39
C SER A 38 -33.79 8.14 -3.59
N THR A 39 -33.90 8.32 -2.29
CA THR A 39 -32.87 8.14 -1.24
C THR A 39 -32.40 6.68 -1.05
N GLY A 40 -32.44 5.83 -2.08
CA GLY A 40 -32.33 4.36 -1.98
C GLY A 40 -31.63 3.59 -3.12
N THR A 41 -30.93 4.27 -4.02
CA THR A 41 -30.16 3.59 -5.09
C THR A 41 -28.96 2.83 -4.51
N ALA A 42 -28.53 1.73 -5.14
CA ALA A 42 -27.40 0.94 -4.66
C ALA A 42 -26.11 1.77 -4.56
N LEU A 43 -25.92 2.73 -5.48
CA LEU A 43 -24.79 3.66 -5.46
C LEU A 43 -24.79 4.57 -4.23
N GLU A 44 -25.94 5.13 -3.84
CA GLU A 44 -26.05 5.98 -2.65
C GLU A 44 -25.77 5.19 -1.37
N VAL A 45 -26.23 3.94 -1.31
CA VAL A 45 -25.92 3.03 -0.20
C VAL A 45 -24.40 2.79 -0.11
N LEU A 46 -23.74 2.51 -1.23
CA LEU A 46 -22.29 2.29 -1.28
C LEU A 46 -21.50 3.55 -0.89
N ARG A 47 -21.93 4.74 -1.31
CA ARG A 47 -21.29 6.01 -0.92
C ARG A 47 -21.41 6.27 0.57
N ARG A 48 -22.60 6.08 1.16
CA ARG A 48 -22.80 6.18 2.61
C ARG A 48 -21.98 5.16 3.39
N MET A 49 -21.85 3.95 2.85
CA MET A 49 -20.95 2.94 3.42
C MET A 49 -19.48 3.37 3.33
N ASP A 50 -19.04 3.96 2.22
CA ASP A 50 -17.67 4.51 2.12
C ASP A 50 -17.42 5.63 3.15
N GLU A 51 -18.45 6.42 3.45
CA GLU A 51 -18.39 7.55 4.41
C GLU A 51 -18.50 7.12 5.89
N THR A 52 -18.94 5.89 6.20
CA THR A 52 -19.20 5.48 7.59
C THR A 52 -17.93 5.00 8.34
N PRO A 53 -17.64 5.52 9.55
CA PRO A 53 -16.56 5.12 10.47
C PRO A 53 -16.50 3.63 10.88
N LEU A 54 -15.85 2.72 10.15
CA LEU A 54 -15.71 1.30 10.57
C LEU A 54 -14.37 0.65 10.17
N ALA A 55 -14.11 -0.52 10.75
CA ALA A 55 -12.81 -1.16 11.02
C ALA A 55 -11.76 -1.15 9.90
N CYS A 56 -10.50 -0.99 10.33
CA CYS A 56 -9.36 -1.02 9.43
C CYS A 56 -9.11 -2.46 8.96
N ARG A 57 -8.81 -2.66 7.67
CA ARG A 57 -8.25 -3.90 7.17
C ARG A 57 -6.96 -3.56 6.48
N THR A 58 -5.86 -4.10 6.98
CA THR A 58 -4.53 -3.61 6.64
C THR A 58 -3.58 -4.76 6.36
N LEU A 59 -2.66 -4.55 5.43
CA LEU A 59 -1.44 -5.34 5.39
C LEU A 59 -0.51 -4.78 6.46
N ALA A 60 0.09 -5.61 7.30
CA ALA A 60 1.12 -5.16 8.21
C ALA A 60 2.50 -5.50 7.64
N PRO A 61 3.52 -4.62 7.80
CA PRO A 61 4.88 -4.97 7.46
C PRO A 61 5.35 -6.08 8.41
N GLY A 62 6.09 -7.07 7.91
CA GLY A 62 6.75 -8.07 8.77
C GLY A 62 7.98 -7.53 9.50
N TRP A 63 8.32 -6.25 9.27
CA TRP A 63 9.36 -5.48 9.93
C TRP A 63 8.74 -4.29 10.68
N GLY A 64 9.35 -3.80 11.76
CA GLY A 64 8.88 -2.60 12.46
C GLY A 64 7.92 -2.84 13.62
N LEU A 65 7.28 -4.02 13.67
CA LEU A 65 6.32 -4.40 14.71
C LEU A 65 7.00 -5.09 15.88
N ALA A 66 7.00 -4.42 17.03
CA ALA A 66 7.41 -4.97 18.30
C ALA A 66 6.20 -5.55 19.03
N ALA A 67 6.37 -6.73 19.63
CA ALA A 67 5.31 -7.38 20.38
C ALA A 67 5.84 -8.12 21.60
N ALA A 68 5.02 -8.18 22.63
CA ALA A 68 5.26 -8.94 23.84
C ALA A 68 3.97 -9.46 24.46
N ALA A 69 4.08 -10.50 25.26
CA ALA A 69 2.98 -11.08 26.04
C ALA A 69 3.38 -11.08 27.51
N PHE A 70 2.43 -10.72 28.37
CA PHE A 70 2.66 -10.51 29.78
C PHE A 70 1.62 -11.24 30.63
N GLN A 71 2.05 -11.69 31.80
CA GLN A 71 1.18 -12.22 32.84
C GLN A 71 1.49 -11.49 34.15
N GLY A 72 0.56 -10.64 34.59
CA GLY A 72 0.88 -9.63 35.61
C GLY A 72 1.88 -8.63 35.06
N GLU A 73 2.94 -8.35 35.82
CA GLU A 73 4.01 -7.41 35.45
C GLU A 73 5.17 -8.10 34.72
N ARG A 74 5.17 -9.44 34.61
CA ARG A 74 6.29 -10.20 34.04
C ARG A 74 6.05 -10.52 32.56
N PRO A 75 7.03 -10.28 31.66
CA PRO A 75 6.96 -10.78 30.30
C PRO A 75 7.06 -12.31 30.30
N ILE A 76 6.09 -12.95 29.65
CA ILE A 76 6.13 -14.39 29.37
C ILE A 76 6.69 -14.68 27.97
N TRP A 77 6.65 -13.69 27.08
CA TRP A 77 7.27 -13.71 25.76
C TRP A 77 7.59 -12.28 25.30
N THR A 78 8.74 -12.09 24.66
CA THR A 78 9.11 -10.86 23.97
C THR A 78 9.63 -11.21 22.58
N GLY A 79 9.21 -10.46 21.56
CA GLY A 79 9.83 -10.49 20.24
C GLY A 79 11.16 -9.72 20.23
N GLN A 80 12.02 -9.97 19.24
CA GLN A 80 13.30 -9.27 19.13
C GLN A 80 13.12 -7.75 19.06
N ALA A 81 12.21 -7.28 18.20
CA ALA A 81 11.89 -5.86 18.06
C ALA A 81 11.40 -5.22 19.38
N TRP A 82 10.74 -5.98 20.26
CA TRP A 82 10.35 -5.48 21.57
C TRP A 82 11.56 -5.28 22.48
N ARG A 83 12.49 -6.25 22.49
CA ARG A 83 13.74 -6.15 23.26
C ARG A 83 14.64 -5.03 22.76
N ASP A 84 14.68 -4.80 21.45
CA ASP A 84 15.44 -3.69 20.88
C ASP A 84 14.91 -2.33 21.39
N LEU A 85 13.59 -2.20 21.53
CA LEU A 85 12.94 -0.98 22.03
C LEU A 85 13.07 -0.79 23.54
N PHE A 86 12.85 -1.84 24.33
CA PHE A 86 12.64 -1.73 25.77
C PHE A 86 13.65 -2.51 26.64
N GLY A 87 14.50 -3.34 26.04
CA GLY A 87 15.38 -4.28 26.75
C GLY A 87 14.75 -5.64 27.05
N GLU A 88 15.56 -6.54 27.60
CA GLU A 88 15.17 -7.92 27.95
C GLU A 88 14.08 -7.96 29.03
N ASP A 89 14.24 -7.15 30.09
CA ASP A 89 13.29 -7.08 31.20
C ASP A 89 11.98 -6.39 30.81
N GLY A 90 12.02 -5.58 29.75
CA GLY A 90 10.89 -4.78 29.28
C GLY A 90 10.56 -3.61 30.22
N PRO A 91 9.60 -2.76 29.84
CA PRO A 91 9.14 -1.68 30.69
C PRO A 91 8.10 -2.20 31.69
N ASP A 92 7.93 -1.51 32.81
CA ASP A 92 6.79 -1.74 33.69
C ASP A 92 5.49 -1.58 32.90
N LEU A 93 4.53 -2.47 33.16
CA LEU A 93 3.23 -2.45 32.50
C LEU A 93 2.17 -1.78 33.36
N PRO A 94 1.79 -0.54 33.03
CA PRO A 94 0.85 0.20 33.85
C PRO A 94 -0.61 -0.24 33.67
N LEU A 95 -0.93 -1.16 32.75
CA LEU A 95 -2.29 -1.34 32.26
C LEU A 95 -2.87 -2.75 32.37
N ARG A 96 -4.10 -2.80 32.88
CA ARG A 96 -5.02 -3.95 32.81
C ARG A 96 -6.11 -3.64 31.77
N PRO A 97 -5.93 -3.98 30.48
CA PRO A 97 -6.88 -3.60 29.44
C PRO A 97 -8.27 -4.23 29.68
N PRO A 98 -9.35 -3.54 29.26
CA PRO A 98 -10.71 -4.08 29.30
C PRO A 98 -10.83 -5.40 28.54
N ARG A 99 -11.88 -6.19 28.83
CA ARG A 99 -12.07 -7.50 28.18
C ARG A 99 -12.33 -7.41 26.67
N THR A 100 -12.88 -6.30 26.20
CA THR A 100 -13.42 -6.14 24.84
C THR A 100 -12.90 -4.89 24.11
N ALA A 101 -11.81 -4.30 24.60
CA ALA A 101 -11.25 -3.08 24.04
C ALA A 101 -9.72 -3.06 24.09
N ILE A 102 -9.15 -2.27 23.18
CA ILE A 102 -7.73 -1.93 23.15
C ILE A 102 -7.50 -0.74 24.08
N ALA A 103 -6.45 -0.81 24.88
CA ALA A 103 -5.93 0.32 25.64
C ALA A 103 -4.64 0.81 25.00
N TYR A 104 -4.35 2.11 25.11
CA TYR A 104 -3.11 2.70 24.62
C TYR A 104 -2.38 3.37 25.78
N ALA A 105 -1.06 3.24 25.81
CA ALA A 105 -0.20 4.03 26.69
C ALA A 105 1.14 4.30 26.02
N SER A 106 1.76 5.41 26.41
CA SER A 106 3.14 5.71 26.03
C SER A 106 4.09 5.05 27.02
N LEU A 107 5.01 4.24 26.53
CA LEU A 107 6.13 3.68 27.30
C LEU A 107 7.42 4.40 26.90
N SER A 108 8.38 4.47 27.82
CA SER A 108 9.72 4.98 27.52
C SER A 108 10.56 3.88 26.89
N ASP A 109 11.19 4.15 25.76
CA ASP A 109 12.23 3.28 25.20
C ASP A 109 13.52 3.33 26.03
N ARG A 110 14.54 2.56 25.62
CA ARG A 110 15.87 2.52 26.26
C ARG A 110 16.57 3.88 26.34
N GLN A 111 16.16 4.88 25.55
CA GLN A 111 16.70 6.23 25.53
C GLN A 111 15.78 7.24 26.24
N GLY A 112 14.72 6.76 26.92
CA GLY A 112 13.75 7.59 27.62
C GLY A 112 12.77 8.31 26.70
N GLN A 113 12.68 7.94 25.41
CA GLN A 113 11.76 8.58 24.46
C GLN A 113 10.40 7.87 24.44
N PRO A 114 9.29 8.61 24.28
CA PRO A 114 7.96 8.02 24.25
C PRO A 114 7.73 7.16 23.00
N VAL A 115 7.20 5.97 23.22
CA VAL A 115 6.69 5.02 22.22
C VAL A 115 5.25 4.70 22.57
N LEU A 116 4.32 5.00 21.67
CA LEU A 116 2.94 4.57 21.85
C LEU A 116 2.86 3.04 21.72
N CYS A 117 2.17 2.41 22.66
CA CYS A 117 1.94 0.98 22.69
C CYS A 117 0.44 0.69 22.78
N ALA A 118 -0.02 -0.30 22.02
CA ALA A 118 -1.36 -0.86 22.12
C ALA A 118 -1.34 -2.07 23.04
N PHE A 119 -2.39 -2.21 23.87
CA PHE A 119 -2.55 -3.31 24.82
C PHE A 119 -3.94 -3.91 24.70
N ALA A 120 -4.01 -5.24 24.67
CA ALA A 120 -5.28 -5.94 24.59
C ALA A 120 -5.19 -7.32 25.23
N ARG A 121 -6.33 -7.87 25.64
CA ARG A 121 -6.41 -9.28 26.03
C ARG A 121 -6.35 -10.16 24.80
N ARG A 122 -5.97 -11.44 25.01
CA ARG A 122 -5.81 -12.45 23.94
C ARG A 122 -6.97 -12.50 22.94
N THR A 123 -8.22 -12.35 23.40
CA THR A 123 -9.42 -12.36 22.55
C THR A 123 -9.45 -11.21 21.54
N VAL A 124 -9.12 -10.00 21.98
CA VAL A 124 -9.09 -8.80 21.13
C VAL A 124 -7.84 -8.78 20.25
N ALA A 125 -6.67 -9.12 20.80
CA ALA A 125 -5.41 -9.14 20.07
C ALA A 125 -5.22 -10.38 19.16
N ALA A 126 -6.22 -11.27 19.08
CA ALA A 126 -6.19 -12.41 18.17
C ALA A 126 -6.12 -11.99 16.69
N ALA A 127 -6.64 -10.80 16.36
CA ALA A 127 -6.61 -10.23 15.02
C ALA A 127 -5.32 -9.46 14.70
N TRP A 128 -4.40 -9.28 15.66
CA TRP A 128 -3.19 -8.50 15.43
C TRP A 128 -2.19 -9.22 14.49
N PRO A 129 -1.38 -8.49 13.70
CA PRO A 129 -0.46 -9.11 12.73
C PRO A 129 0.62 -9.99 13.37
N VAL A 130 0.92 -9.70 14.64
CA VAL A 130 1.90 -10.41 15.48
C VAL A 130 1.29 -11.61 16.20
N ALA A 131 -0.02 -11.87 16.03
CA ALA A 131 -0.75 -12.92 16.73
C ALA A 131 -0.09 -14.29 16.63
N GLN A 132 0.38 -14.66 15.44
CA GLN A 132 0.96 -15.98 15.20
C GLN A 132 2.28 -16.18 15.96
N ALA A 133 3.16 -15.17 15.97
CA ALA A 133 4.50 -15.27 16.53
C ALA A 133 4.51 -15.62 18.03
N TRP A 134 3.55 -15.12 18.80
CA TRP A 134 3.42 -15.48 20.22
C TRP A 134 2.53 -16.70 20.48
N ARG A 135 1.64 -17.08 19.57
CA ARG A 135 0.94 -18.39 19.64
C ARG A 135 1.95 -19.53 19.51
N ASP A 136 2.81 -19.45 18.50
CA ASP A 136 3.88 -20.43 18.24
C ASP A 136 4.84 -20.53 19.45
N ALA A 137 5.14 -19.40 20.10
CA ALA A 137 5.98 -19.38 21.29
C ALA A 137 5.28 -19.88 22.56
N GLY A 138 3.95 -19.77 22.63
CA GLY A 138 3.12 -20.20 23.77
C GLY A 138 2.96 -21.72 23.87
N ASP A 139 2.96 -22.43 22.73
CA ASP A 139 2.86 -23.89 22.68
C ASP A 139 4.19 -24.60 23.01
N GLY A 140 5.31 -23.87 23.00
CA GLY A 140 6.67 -24.40 23.25
C GLY A 140 7.10 -24.51 24.73
N ARG A 141 6.27 -24.09 25.70
CA ARG A 141 6.58 -24.24 27.14
C ARG A 141 5.62 -25.23 27.81
N ARG A 142 6.20 -26.35 28.25
CA ARG A 142 5.63 -27.43 29.07
C ARG A 142 4.50 -26.96 30.01
N ASP A 143 3.29 -27.43 29.77
CA ASP A 143 2.59 -28.37 30.65
C ASP A 143 1.19 -28.64 30.07
N GLY A 144 0.83 -29.92 30.00
CA GLY A 144 -0.37 -30.45 29.37
C GLY A 144 -1.66 -30.05 30.09
N ALA A 145 -2.15 -28.85 29.82
CA ALA A 145 -3.52 -28.46 30.07
C ALA A 145 -4.17 -28.06 28.74
N THR A 146 -4.96 -28.99 28.20
CA THR A 146 -5.92 -28.74 27.14
C THR A 146 -6.98 -27.75 27.61
N GLY A 147 -7.35 -26.81 26.74
CA GLY A 147 -8.65 -26.14 26.80
C GLY A 147 -8.74 -24.91 27.70
N ASP A 148 -8.93 -23.76 27.03
CA ASP A 148 -9.60 -22.56 27.52
C ASP A 148 -8.93 -21.69 28.62
N GLY A 149 -8.84 -20.40 28.32
CA GLY A 149 -8.53 -19.29 29.25
C GLY A 149 -7.50 -19.46 30.37
N ARG A 150 -6.21 -19.15 30.14
CA ARG A 150 -5.34 -18.65 31.24
C ARG A 150 -5.78 -17.21 31.57
N PRO A 151 -6.43 -16.94 32.72
CA PRO A 151 -6.92 -15.60 33.04
C PRO A 151 -5.73 -14.64 33.25
N GLY A 152 -5.74 -13.51 32.54
CA GLY A 152 -4.84 -12.38 32.84
C GLY A 152 -3.68 -12.13 31.86
N VAL A 153 -3.58 -12.86 30.74
CA VAL A 153 -2.56 -12.53 29.72
C VAL A 153 -2.91 -11.24 28.98
N VAL A 154 -1.97 -10.30 28.96
CA VAL A 154 -2.03 -9.04 28.23
C VAL A 154 -1.01 -9.07 27.11
N LEU A 155 -1.45 -8.72 25.90
CA LEU A 155 -0.58 -8.59 24.73
C LEU A 155 -0.31 -7.11 24.49
N ALA A 156 0.94 -6.81 24.16
CA ALA A 156 1.40 -5.48 23.82
C ALA A 156 1.96 -5.46 22.40
N MET A 157 1.70 -4.36 21.69
CA MET A 157 2.24 -4.09 20.36
C MET A 157 2.71 -2.65 20.26
N ALA A 158 3.86 -2.44 19.64
CA ALA A 158 4.40 -1.11 19.34
C ALA A 158 4.89 -1.08 17.90
N PHE A 159 4.84 0.10 17.28
CA PHE A 159 5.40 0.32 15.94
C PHE A 159 6.32 1.54 15.98
N ALA A 160 7.62 1.29 15.95
CA ALA A 160 8.64 2.32 16.06
C ALA A 160 9.84 1.98 15.15
N PRO A 161 9.63 1.86 13.83
CA PRO A 161 10.66 1.38 12.91
C PRO A 161 11.91 2.25 12.92
N THR A 162 11.80 3.55 13.20
CA THR A 162 12.99 4.43 13.29
C THR A 162 13.97 4.01 14.39
N ARG A 163 13.53 3.22 15.36
CA ARG A 163 14.36 2.77 16.49
C ARG A 163 14.92 1.36 16.28
N MET A 164 14.59 0.73 15.16
CA MET A 164 14.95 -0.65 14.88
C MET A 164 16.15 -0.72 13.94
N ALA A 165 16.96 -1.77 14.09
CA ALA A 165 18.12 -2.02 13.25
C ALA A 165 17.69 -2.17 11.78
N GLY A 166 18.42 -1.52 10.87
CA GLY A 166 18.16 -1.60 9.43
C GLY A 166 17.15 -0.60 8.86
N PHE A 167 16.53 0.28 9.68
CA PHE A 167 15.64 1.33 9.17
C PHE A 167 16.35 2.25 8.16
N ALA A 168 17.55 2.72 8.51
CA ALA A 168 18.35 3.56 7.62
C ALA A 168 18.73 2.81 6.33
N ASP A 169 18.98 1.49 6.40
CA ASP A 169 19.29 0.66 5.22
C ASP A 169 18.08 0.55 4.29
N VAL A 170 16.88 0.33 4.84
CA VAL A 170 15.63 0.28 4.07
C VAL A 170 15.39 1.61 3.37
N ALA A 171 15.48 2.72 4.12
CA ALA A 171 15.33 4.06 3.56
C ALA A 171 16.40 4.37 2.49
N ALA A 172 17.65 4.00 2.75
CA ALA A 172 18.75 4.24 1.83
C ALA A 172 18.60 3.47 0.52
N ARG A 173 18.22 2.19 0.59
CA ARG A 173 17.88 1.44 -0.62
C ARG A 173 16.71 2.09 -1.34
N ALA A 174 15.59 2.33 -0.66
CA ALA A 174 14.40 2.85 -1.33
C ALA A 174 14.64 4.17 -2.05
N HIS A 175 15.36 5.12 -1.44
CA HIS A 175 15.62 6.43 -2.04
C HIS A 175 16.95 6.53 -2.80
N GLY A 176 17.64 5.39 -3.01
CA GLY A 176 18.93 5.34 -3.70
C GLY A 176 20.03 6.19 -3.06
N LEU A 177 20.01 6.35 -1.73
CA LEU A 177 20.94 7.21 -1.00
C LEU A 177 22.40 6.74 -1.20
N SER A 178 23.32 7.69 -1.34
CA SER A 178 24.76 7.42 -1.27
C SER A 178 25.17 6.95 0.12
N ALA A 179 26.33 6.28 0.24
CA ALA A 179 26.89 5.87 1.52
C ALA A 179 26.98 7.04 2.52
N ALA A 180 27.45 8.19 2.05
CA ALA A 180 27.52 9.43 2.82
C ALA A 180 26.14 9.88 3.37
N GLU A 181 25.09 9.83 2.56
CA GLU A 181 23.71 10.19 2.96
C GLU A 181 23.12 9.16 3.93
N HIS A 182 23.40 7.87 3.72
CA HIS A 182 23.03 6.78 4.63
C HIS A 182 23.69 6.93 6.01
N ASP A 183 25.00 7.21 6.07
CA ASP A 183 25.71 7.42 7.33
C ASP A 183 25.11 8.58 8.12
N LEU A 184 24.79 9.68 7.43
CA LEU A 184 24.13 10.83 8.05
C LEU A 184 22.73 10.45 8.55
N LEU A 185 21.93 9.73 7.78
CA LEU A 185 20.61 9.28 8.20
C LEU A 185 20.72 8.39 9.45
N THR A 186 21.66 7.45 9.47
CA THR A 186 21.93 6.57 10.61
C THR A 186 22.25 7.37 11.87
N GLN A 187 23.11 8.39 11.77
CA GLN A 187 23.43 9.25 12.91
C GLN A 187 22.28 10.16 13.32
N LEU A 188 21.50 10.69 12.38
CA LEU A 188 20.31 11.49 12.69
C LEU A 188 19.24 10.69 13.41
N VAL A 189 19.03 9.43 13.00
CA VAL A 189 18.15 8.49 13.68
C VAL A 189 18.65 8.21 15.09
N ALA A 190 19.95 8.01 15.29
CA ALA A 190 20.52 7.69 16.59
C ALA A 190 20.61 8.87 17.57
N SER A 191 20.76 10.10 17.08
CA SER A 191 21.01 11.29 17.91
C SER A 191 19.84 12.25 18.01
N HIS A 192 18.90 12.20 17.06
CA HIS A 192 17.80 13.17 16.94
C HIS A 192 18.25 14.64 16.87
N ASP A 193 19.54 14.86 16.54
CA ASP A 193 20.21 16.15 16.56
C ASP A 193 21.27 16.22 15.45
N LEU A 194 21.25 17.31 14.68
CA LEU A 194 22.16 17.43 13.54
C LEU A 194 23.60 17.72 13.96
N ASP A 195 23.79 18.48 15.04
CA ASP A 195 25.13 18.90 15.46
C ASP A 195 25.88 17.70 16.04
N THR A 196 25.20 16.89 16.84
CA THR A 196 25.69 15.59 17.31
C THR A 196 25.98 14.63 16.15
N ALA A 197 25.06 14.52 15.18
CA ALA A 197 25.27 13.68 14.01
C ALA A 197 26.47 14.15 13.16
N ALA A 198 26.63 15.45 12.98
CA ALA A 198 27.73 16.05 12.23
C ALA A 198 29.07 15.82 12.94
N ALA A 199 29.13 16.04 14.26
CA ALA A 199 30.33 15.82 15.07
C ALA A 199 30.79 14.35 15.02
N ARG A 200 29.85 13.39 15.13
CA ARG A 200 30.16 11.95 15.01
C ARG A 200 30.70 11.54 13.64
N LEU A 201 30.37 12.30 12.59
CA LEU A 201 30.85 12.08 11.22
C LEU A 201 32.06 12.95 10.86
N GLY A 202 32.58 13.76 11.80
CA GLY A 202 33.67 14.70 11.52
C GLY A 202 33.31 15.76 10.46
N LEU A 203 32.02 16.10 10.33
CA LEU A 203 31.54 17.05 9.34
C LEU A 203 31.54 18.48 9.91
N SER A 204 32.01 19.44 9.11
CA SER A 204 31.72 20.84 9.38
C SER A 204 30.22 21.13 9.22
N GLU A 205 29.74 22.15 9.92
CA GLU A 205 28.33 22.55 9.84
C GLU A 205 27.84 22.81 8.39
N PRO A 206 28.59 23.52 7.52
CA PRO A 206 28.18 23.69 6.12
C PRO A 206 28.07 22.36 5.36
N ALA A 207 28.98 21.42 5.62
CA ALA A 207 28.96 20.10 4.98
C ALA A 207 27.74 19.27 5.44
N ALA A 208 27.45 19.29 6.74
CA ALA A 208 26.27 18.63 7.30
C ALA A 208 24.97 19.20 6.71
N ARG A 209 24.82 20.53 6.67
CA ARG A 209 23.65 21.21 6.07
C ARG A 209 23.51 20.91 4.58
N LYS A 210 24.61 20.85 3.82
CA LYS A 210 24.60 20.46 2.40
C LYS A 210 24.07 19.03 2.22
N ARG A 211 24.53 18.10 3.06
CA ARG A 211 24.12 16.69 3.00
C ARG A 211 22.67 16.48 3.44
N VAL A 212 22.19 17.21 4.45
CA VAL A 212 20.75 17.25 4.79
C VAL A 212 19.90 17.71 3.60
N ARG A 213 20.31 18.79 2.89
CA ARG A 213 19.56 19.25 1.71
C ARG A 213 19.47 18.19 0.61
N ALA A 214 20.54 17.44 0.38
CA ALA A 214 20.52 16.33 -0.57
C ALA A 214 19.56 15.21 -0.13
N LEU A 215 19.58 14.86 1.17
CA LEU A 215 18.67 13.88 1.76
C LEU A 215 17.20 14.31 1.66
N LEU A 216 16.89 15.58 1.95
CA LEU A 216 15.54 16.12 1.80
C LEU A 216 15.05 16.04 0.34
N ARG A 217 15.91 16.39 -0.63
CA ARG A 217 15.59 16.30 -2.05
C ARG A 217 15.32 14.86 -2.48
N ARG A 218 16.16 13.89 -2.10
CA ARG A 218 15.97 12.47 -2.48
C ARG A 218 14.74 11.82 -1.85
N THR A 219 14.34 12.29 -0.67
CA THR A 219 13.22 11.73 0.09
C THR A 219 11.90 12.47 -0.13
N GLY A 220 11.95 13.64 -0.79
CA GLY A 220 10.79 14.54 -0.90
C GLY A 220 10.37 15.14 0.44
N ALA A 221 11.19 15.03 1.49
CA ALA A 221 10.85 15.58 2.79
C ALA A 221 10.95 17.11 2.75
N PRO A 222 9.89 17.87 3.13
CA PRO A 222 9.89 19.32 3.00
C PRO A 222 10.89 20.00 3.94
N ARG A 223 11.25 19.33 5.04
CA ARG A 223 12.21 19.80 6.05
C ARG A 223 12.71 18.65 6.90
N ARG A 224 13.79 18.88 7.66
CA ARG A 224 14.41 17.90 8.57
C ARG A 224 13.41 17.27 9.55
N GLY A 225 12.54 18.06 10.17
CA GLY A 225 11.55 17.55 11.13
C GLY A 225 10.50 16.59 10.52
N ALA A 226 10.28 16.65 9.21
CA ALA A 226 9.35 15.76 8.50
C ALA A 226 10.04 14.54 7.87
N LEU A 227 11.39 14.51 7.84
CA LEU A 227 12.17 13.46 7.18
C LEU A 227 11.84 12.07 7.74
N LEU A 228 11.97 11.89 9.05
CA LEU A 228 11.71 10.58 9.68
C LEU A 228 10.24 10.19 9.54
N ALA A 229 9.31 11.15 9.57
CA ALA A 229 7.89 10.88 9.32
C ALA A 229 7.62 10.39 7.89
N ARG A 230 8.31 10.95 6.90
CA ARG A 230 8.21 10.54 5.49
C ARG A 230 8.80 9.14 5.27
N LEU A 231 9.94 8.83 5.90
CA LEU A 231 10.57 7.52 5.83
C LEU A 231 9.79 6.44 6.60
N THR A 232 9.21 6.78 7.76
CA THR A 232 8.30 5.88 8.50
C THR A 232 7.06 5.56 7.67
N ARG A 233 6.51 6.57 6.97
CA ARG A 233 5.41 6.38 6.03
C ARG A 233 5.74 5.31 5.01
N LEU A 234 6.87 5.36 4.30
CA LEU A 234 7.26 4.29 3.36
C LEU A 234 7.18 2.87 3.95
N VAL A 235 7.64 2.69 5.19
CA VAL A 235 7.61 1.40 5.89
C VAL A 235 6.19 0.97 6.26
N ALA A 236 5.30 1.93 6.49
CA ALA A 236 3.90 1.72 6.84
C ALA A 236 2.93 1.87 5.64
N ASP A 237 3.35 2.36 4.49
CA ASP A 237 2.43 2.92 3.47
C ASP A 237 1.76 1.84 2.61
N GLU A 238 2.15 0.58 2.74
CA GLU A 238 1.35 -0.55 2.25
C GLU A 238 0.09 -0.80 3.12
N SER A 239 -0.15 0.04 4.14
CA SER A 239 -1.04 -0.26 5.27
C SER A 239 -1.98 0.88 5.71
N VAL A 240 -1.78 2.13 5.29
CA VAL A 240 -2.47 3.26 5.95
C VAL A 240 -3.75 3.69 5.23
N CYS A 241 -4.89 3.22 5.74
CA CYS A 241 -6.22 3.71 5.38
C CYS A 241 -6.42 5.17 5.84
N ASP A 242 -7.18 5.94 5.05
CA ASP A 242 -7.59 7.32 5.38
C ASP A 242 -8.37 7.42 6.71
N TRP A 243 -8.96 6.31 7.19
CA TRP A 243 -9.70 6.20 8.46
C TRP A 243 -8.84 6.37 9.73
N ALA A 244 -7.60 5.86 9.73
CA ALA A 244 -6.70 5.97 10.88
C ALA A 244 -6.24 7.42 11.16
N ARG A 245 -6.65 8.37 10.31
CA ARG A 245 -6.20 9.75 10.36
C ARG A 245 -6.73 10.52 11.55
N ASP A 246 -7.91 10.22 12.08
CA ASP A 246 -8.53 11.11 13.07
C ASP A 246 -9.17 10.44 14.30
N VAL A 247 -10.18 9.58 14.16
CA VAL A 247 -10.96 9.14 15.34
C VAL A 247 -10.17 8.19 16.25
N GLY A 248 -9.59 7.12 15.68
CA GLY A 248 -8.80 6.14 16.43
C GLY A 248 -7.54 6.77 17.02
N LEU A 249 -6.81 7.55 16.23
CA LEU A 249 -5.59 8.22 16.66
C LEU A 249 -5.85 9.25 17.79
N ARG A 250 -6.90 10.05 17.64
CA ARG A 250 -7.30 11.02 18.67
C ARG A 250 -7.65 10.33 19.98
N ARG A 251 -8.33 9.19 19.93
CA ARG A 251 -8.64 8.37 21.11
C ARG A 251 -7.36 7.78 21.72
N ALA A 252 -6.47 7.23 20.91
CA ALA A 252 -5.23 6.60 21.36
C ALA A 252 -4.27 7.58 22.04
N LEU A 253 -4.19 8.82 21.52
CA LEU A 253 -3.34 9.90 22.06
C LEU A 253 -4.07 10.78 23.10
N GLY A 254 -5.38 10.62 23.27
CA GLY A 254 -6.18 11.45 24.17
C GLY A 254 -6.24 12.93 23.78
N LEU A 255 -6.26 13.23 22.48
CA LEU A 255 -6.24 14.61 21.96
C LEU A 255 -7.64 15.21 21.80
N ALA A 256 -7.76 16.52 21.95
CA ALA A 256 -8.93 17.28 21.55
C ALA A 256 -8.98 17.46 20.02
N PRO A 257 -10.17 17.68 19.41
CA PRO A 257 -10.26 17.92 17.97
C PRO A 257 -9.40 19.10 17.47
N ALA A 258 -9.26 20.16 18.26
CA ALA A 258 -8.40 21.30 17.92
C ALA A 258 -6.91 20.93 17.93
N GLU A 259 -6.46 20.18 18.93
CA GLU A 259 -5.10 19.67 19.03
C GLU A 259 -4.77 18.75 17.86
N MET A 260 -5.71 17.89 17.44
CA MET A 260 -5.52 17.01 16.29
C MET A 260 -5.37 17.77 14.97
N ARG A 261 -6.16 18.85 14.77
CA ARG A 261 -5.99 19.73 13.59
C ARG A 261 -4.60 20.35 13.55
N LEU A 262 -4.12 20.87 14.68
CA LEU A 262 -2.76 21.40 14.77
C LEU A 262 -1.71 20.32 14.52
N ALA A 263 -1.88 19.14 15.11
CA ALA A 263 -0.99 18.00 14.94
C ALA A 263 -0.83 17.59 13.45
N HIS A 264 -1.91 17.58 12.67
CA HIS A 264 -1.85 17.32 11.22
C HIS A 264 -1.03 18.37 10.47
N VAL A 265 -1.29 19.66 10.72
CA VAL A 265 -0.57 20.74 10.04
C VAL A 265 0.92 20.71 10.39
N LEU A 266 1.26 20.45 11.65
CA LEU A 266 2.65 20.29 12.08
C LEU A 266 3.29 19.01 11.52
N ALA A 267 2.52 17.94 11.26
CA ALA A 267 3.00 16.70 10.65
C ALA A 267 3.36 16.83 9.17
N GLU A 268 2.65 17.71 8.43
CA GLU A 268 3.07 18.20 7.09
C GLU A 268 4.27 19.17 7.19
N GLY A 269 4.71 19.37 8.42
CA GLY A 269 5.94 20.00 8.82
C GLY A 269 5.75 21.45 9.26
N CYS A 270 4.61 22.10 8.98
CA CYS A 270 4.44 23.56 9.11
C CYS A 270 5.02 24.09 10.42
N THR A 271 5.65 25.27 10.37
CA THR A 271 6.09 25.96 11.58
C THR A 271 4.87 26.46 12.37
N LEU A 272 5.02 26.75 13.66
CA LEU A 272 3.91 27.28 14.47
C LEU A 272 3.30 28.57 13.86
N PRO A 273 4.07 29.53 13.30
CA PRO A 273 3.49 30.68 12.59
C PRO A 273 2.71 30.29 11.33
N GLN A 274 3.24 29.37 10.52
CA GLN A 274 2.53 28.87 9.34
C GLN A 274 1.24 28.13 9.71
N ALA A 275 1.27 27.37 10.81
CA ALA A 275 0.10 26.68 11.33
C ALA A 275 -0.96 27.67 11.85
N ALA A 276 -0.53 28.74 12.53
CA ALA A 276 -1.43 29.82 12.97
C ALA A 276 -2.13 30.47 11.78
N ALA A 277 -1.38 30.84 10.74
CA ALA A 277 -1.94 31.41 9.52
C ALA A 277 -2.88 30.43 8.80
N GLY A 278 -2.44 29.18 8.57
CA GLY A 278 -3.22 28.17 7.84
C GLY A 278 -4.48 27.69 8.56
N LEU A 279 -4.51 27.77 9.90
CA LEU A 279 -5.68 27.38 10.70
C LEU A 279 -6.57 28.58 11.09
N GLY A 280 -6.17 29.81 10.76
CA GLY A 280 -6.87 31.03 11.20
C GLY A 280 -6.87 31.21 12.72
N LEU A 281 -5.79 30.83 13.39
CA LEU A 281 -5.65 30.90 14.86
C LEU A 281 -4.61 31.94 15.28
N SER A 282 -4.74 32.49 16.50
CA SER A 282 -3.72 33.39 17.04
C SER A 282 -2.40 32.64 17.33
N PRO A 283 -1.23 33.30 17.20
CA PRO A 283 0.05 32.68 17.58
C PRO A 283 0.11 32.22 19.04
N HIS A 284 -0.66 32.84 19.93
CA HIS A 284 -0.75 32.40 21.33
C HIS A 284 -1.51 31.09 21.46
N THR A 285 -2.69 31.00 20.83
CA THR A 285 -3.51 29.79 20.80
C THR A 285 -2.75 28.59 20.27
N VAL A 286 -2.00 28.77 19.18
CA VAL A 286 -1.19 27.69 18.60
C VAL A 286 -0.06 27.25 19.54
N ARG A 287 0.59 28.16 20.25
CA ARG A 287 1.61 27.82 21.25
C ARG A 287 1.04 27.03 22.43
N ASP A 288 -0.13 27.41 22.90
CA ASP A 288 -0.79 26.72 24.02
C ASP A 288 -1.23 25.31 23.60
N GLN A 289 -1.84 25.17 22.42
CA GLN A 289 -2.17 23.87 21.85
C GLN A 289 -0.93 23.01 21.59
N ALA A 290 0.18 23.59 21.14
CA ALA A 290 1.44 22.86 20.98
C ALA A 290 1.99 22.36 22.32
N ARG A 291 1.89 23.15 23.40
CA ARG A 291 2.29 22.71 24.75
C ARG A 291 1.42 21.57 25.25
N ALA A 292 0.11 21.65 25.04
CA ALA A 292 -0.82 20.57 25.39
C ALA A 292 -0.54 19.29 24.60
N LEU A 293 -0.26 19.41 23.30
CA LEU A 293 0.16 18.29 22.45
C LEU A 293 1.41 17.60 23.01
N LEU A 294 2.46 18.36 23.31
CA LEU A 294 3.70 17.82 23.87
C LEU A 294 3.47 17.07 25.19
N ALA A 295 2.65 17.65 26.08
CA ALA A 295 2.30 17.01 27.35
C ALA A 295 1.52 15.70 27.16
N ARG A 296 0.55 15.66 26.23
CA ARG A 296 -0.26 14.45 25.94
C ARG A 296 0.55 13.34 25.28
N THR A 297 1.50 13.68 24.42
CA THR A 297 2.35 12.70 23.72
C THR A 297 3.62 12.34 24.50
N GLY A 298 3.90 13.02 25.61
CA GLY A 298 5.17 12.88 26.35
C GLY A 298 6.41 13.37 25.59
N LEU A 299 6.22 14.20 24.56
CA LEU A 299 7.31 14.70 23.74
C LEU A 299 7.91 15.96 24.36
N SER A 300 9.22 16.13 24.26
CA SER A 300 9.91 17.33 24.73
C SER A 300 9.97 18.44 23.67
N ARG A 301 9.85 18.10 22.38
CA ARG A 301 10.00 19.04 21.25
C ARG A 301 8.94 18.82 20.18
N VAL A 302 8.42 19.92 19.62
CA VAL A 302 7.46 19.88 18.49
C VAL A 302 8.08 19.23 17.25
N ALA A 303 9.40 19.32 17.10
CA ALA A 303 10.12 18.72 15.97
C ALA A 303 10.03 17.18 15.93
N ASP A 304 9.75 16.52 17.05
CA ASP A 304 9.59 15.06 17.13
C ASP A 304 8.16 14.59 16.83
N LEU A 305 7.20 15.52 16.80
CA LEU A 305 5.77 15.24 16.60
C LEU A 305 5.45 14.57 15.25
N PRO A 306 6.01 15.01 14.09
CA PRO A 306 5.69 14.38 12.81
C PRO A 306 6.02 12.89 12.79
N ARG A 307 7.18 12.51 13.34
CA ARG A 307 7.62 11.11 13.43
C ARG A 307 6.71 10.32 14.37
N HIS A 308 6.45 10.84 15.57
CA HIS A 308 5.61 10.18 16.56
C HIS A 308 4.18 9.97 16.04
N LEU A 309 3.62 10.95 15.32
CA LEU A 309 2.31 10.80 14.69
C LEU A 309 2.30 9.77 13.56
N ALA A 310 3.36 9.69 12.75
CA ALA A 310 3.46 8.66 11.71
C ALA A 310 3.50 7.25 12.32
N GLU A 311 4.29 7.06 13.38
CA GLU A 311 4.36 5.80 14.14
C GLU A 311 3.02 5.45 14.80
N ALA A 312 2.40 6.40 15.50
CA ALA A 312 1.14 6.22 16.19
C ALA A 312 -0.01 5.92 15.22
N ARG A 313 -0.07 6.59 14.06
CA ARG A 313 -1.06 6.32 13.00
C ARG A 313 -1.00 4.87 12.54
N ALA A 314 0.21 4.40 12.22
CA ALA A 314 0.41 3.04 11.78
C ALA A 314 0.06 2.03 12.88
N LEU A 315 0.51 2.26 14.13
CA LEU A 315 0.15 1.39 15.26
C LEU A 315 -1.37 1.29 15.45
N VAL A 316 -2.08 2.41 15.42
CA VAL A 316 -3.54 2.43 15.59
C VAL A 316 -4.21 1.69 14.45
N ALA A 317 -3.76 1.89 13.21
CA ALA A 317 -4.26 1.14 12.05
C ALA A 317 -4.08 -0.38 12.23
N PHE A 318 -2.91 -0.84 12.70
CA PHE A 318 -2.66 -2.26 12.95
C PHE A 318 -3.45 -2.82 14.13
N ALA A 319 -3.58 -2.04 15.22
CA ALA A 319 -4.21 -2.49 16.46
C ALA A 319 -5.73 -2.59 16.31
N GLU A 320 -6.34 -1.64 15.60
CA GLU A 320 -7.78 -1.56 15.36
C GLU A 320 -8.22 -2.30 14.10
N ALA A 321 -7.33 -3.08 13.48
CA ALA A 321 -7.67 -3.85 12.32
C ALA A 321 -8.51 -5.08 12.68
N ASP A 322 -9.65 -5.24 12.00
CA ASP A 322 -10.50 -6.44 12.16
C ASP A 322 -9.88 -7.66 11.48
N GLU A 323 -9.06 -7.42 10.46
CA GLU A 323 -8.38 -8.43 9.66
C GLU A 323 -7.02 -7.88 9.21
N THR A 324 -5.95 -8.63 9.47
CA THR A 324 -4.60 -8.23 9.08
C THR A 324 -3.95 -9.26 8.16
N GLY A 325 -3.60 -8.85 6.95
CA GLY A 325 -2.68 -9.60 6.09
C GLY A 325 -1.23 -9.20 6.36
N ARG A 326 -0.27 -9.89 5.74
CA ARG A 326 1.14 -9.46 5.70
C ARG A 326 1.45 -8.91 4.32
N SER A 327 2.03 -7.71 4.26
CA SER A 327 2.45 -7.12 2.97
C SER A 327 3.71 -7.76 2.41
N ASP A 328 4.60 -8.25 3.27
CA ASP A 328 6.00 -8.46 2.91
C ASP A 328 6.39 -9.90 2.58
N ARG A 329 5.43 -10.83 2.42
CA ARG A 329 5.75 -12.24 2.13
C ARG A 329 6.66 -12.43 0.91
N GLU A 330 6.67 -11.48 -0.03
CA GLU A 330 7.52 -11.46 -1.22
C GLU A 330 8.74 -10.52 -1.13
N GLY A 331 8.97 -9.87 0.02
CA GLY A 331 10.06 -8.92 0.22
C GLY A 331 9.91 -7.61 -0.57
N LEU A 332 8.69 -7.20 -0.94
CA LEU A 332 8.45 -6.03 -1.81
C LEU A 332 9.13 -4.75 -1.29
N LEU A 333 9.09 -4.50 0.01
CA LEU A 333 9.76 -3.35 0.62
C LEU A 333 11.28 -3.37 0.36
N GLY A 334 11.89 -4.55 0.34
CA GLY A 334 13.33 -4.73 0.11
C GLY A 334 13.78 -4.34 -1.31
N VAL A 335 12.88 -4.45 -2.29
CA VAL A 335 13.11 -4.13 -3.70
C VAL A 335 12.45 -2.82 -4.14
N THR A 336 11.66 -2.19 -3.27
CA THR A 336 10.99 -0.92 -3.58
C THR A 336 12.00 0.20 -3.75
N ARG A 337 11.80 1.03 -4.77
CA ARG A 337 12.54 2.25 -5.08
C ARG A 337 11.57 3.42 -5.18
N ILE A 338 11.98 4.57 -4.69
CA ILE A 338 11.20 5.78 -4.59
C ILE A 338 11.96 6.92 -5.26
N PHE A 339 11.35 7.51 -6.28
CA PHE A 339 11.88 8.61 -7.07
C PHE A 339 11.06 9.86 -6.80
N GLN A 340 11.71 11.02 -6.78
CA GLN A 340 11.01 12.31 -6.76
C GLN A 340 10.92 12.83 -8.19
N HIS A 341 9.71 13.11 -8.65
CA HIS A 341 9.42 13.70 -9.94
C HIS A 341 8.63 14.98 -9.71
N ALA A 342 9.30 16.14 -9.85
CA ALA A 342 8.80 17.42 -9.38
C ALA A 342 8.44 17.39 -7.87
N ASP A 343 7.18 17.67 -7.52
CA ASP A 343 6.65 17.65 -6.15
C ASP A 343 5.99 16.32 -5.76
N ARG A 344 6.06 15.32 -6.65
CA ARG A 344 5.43 14.01 -6.48
C ARG A 344 6.46 12.91 -6.24
N GLN A 345 5.99 11.89 -5.53
CA GLN A 345 6.66 10.61 -5.42
C GLN A 345 6.22 9.64 -6.52
N VAL A 346 7.18 8.94 -7.12
CA VAL A 346 6.97 7.81 -8.03
C VAL A 346 7.62 6.57 -7.44
N ALA A 347 6.89 5.46 -7.35
CA ALA A 347 7.35 4.21 -6.78
C ALA A 347 7.56 3.15 -7.85
N ALA A 348 8.65 2.39 -7.70
CA ALA A 348 8.95 1.22 -8.50
C ALA A 348 9.45 0.08 -7.60
N ALA A 349 9.58 -1.11 -8.16
CA ALA A 349 10.22 -2.26 -7.54
C ALA A 349 11.25 -2.83 -8.52
N ASP A 350 12.51 -2.86 -8.10
CA ASP A 350 13.63 -3.39 -8.86
C ASP A 350 13.99 -4.77 -8.35
N PHE A 351 13.54 -5.80 -9.07
CA PHE A 351 13.70 -7.18 -8.65
C PHE A 351 15.08 -7.75 -8.98
N GLY A 352 15.95 -7.00 -9.67
CA GLY A 352 17.24 -7.52 -10.10
C GLY A 352 17.12 -8.69 -11.10
N PRO A 353 18.25 -9.32 -11.49
CA PRO A 353 19.61 -9.02 -11.06
C PRO A 353 20.13 -7.67 -11.63
N PRO A 354 21.08 -6.98 -10.95
CA PRO A 354 21.54 -5.65 -11.37
C PRO A 354 22.14 -5.57 -12.78
N ARG A 355 22.76 -6.66 -13.25
CA ARG A 355 23.36 -6.78 -14.60
C ARG A 355 22.41 -7.37 -15.63
N GLY A 356 21.17 -7.68 -15.25
CA GLY A 356 20.18 -8.22 -16.17
C GLY A 356 19.64 -7.15 -17.12
N GLU A 357 19.17 -7.58 -18.28
CA GLU A 357 18.56 -6.67 -19.25
C GLU A 357 17.21 -6.16 -18.70
N PRO A 358 16.99 -4.83 -18.65
CA PRO A 358 15.82 -4.25 -17.98
C PRO A 358 14.51 -4.57 -18.70
N VAL A 359 13.54 -5.07 -17.93
CA VAL A 359 12.15 -5.28 -18.36
C VAL A 359 11.25 -4.40 -17.51
N LEU A 360 10.68 -3.37 -18.12
CA LEU A 360 9.72 -2.48 -17.47
C LEU A 360 8.34 -3.14 -17.46
N PHE A 361 7.86 -3.50 -16.28
CA PHE A 361 6.56 -4.11 -16.05
C PHE A 361 5.49 -3.06 -15.70
N VAL A 362 4.42 -3.06 -16.49
CA VAL A 362 3.25 -2.19 -16.34
C VAL A 362 2.05 -3.03 -15.89
N HIS A 363 1.61 -2.81 -14.66
CA HIS A 363 0.56 -3.61 -14.04
C HIS A 363 -0.82 -3.41 -14.66
N GLY A 364 -1.73 -4.37 -14.42
CA GLY A 364 -3.13 -4.30 -14.85
C GLY A 364 -3.98 -3.38 -13.98
N GLY A 365 -5.28 -3.28 -14.29
CA GLY A 365 -6.18 -2.30 -13.66
C GLY A 365 -6.35 -2.43 -12.14
N MET A 366 -6.02 -3.59 -11.57
CA MET A 366 -6.05 -3.83 -10.12
C MET A 366 -4.72 -4.40 -9.61
N GLY A 367 -3.61 -3.85 -10.11
CA GLY A 367 -2.25 -4.26 -9.76
C GLY A 367 -1.43 -3.14 -9.13
N SER A 368 -0.16 -3.44 -8.85
CA SER A 368 0.84 -2.49 -8.36
C SER A 368 2.20 -2.80 -8.98
N ARG A 369 3.27 -2.16 -8.51
CA ARG A 369 4.69 -2.45 -8.84
C ARG A 369 5.12 -3.91 -8.61
N ARG A 370 4.28 -4.75 -7.99
CA ARG A 370 4.53 -6.19 -7.85
C ARG A 370 4.57 -6.88 -9.22
N VAL A 371 5.58 -7.72 -9.41
CA VAL A 371 5.62 -8.68 -10.52
C VAL A 371 5.35 -10.05 -9.93
N ALA A 372 4.39 -10.79 -10.50
CA ALA A 372 4.04 -12.14 -10.09
C ALA A 372 5.31 -13.00 -9.91
N TRP A 373 5.48 -13.62 -8.75
CA TRP A 373 6.76 -14.21 -8.34
C TRP A 373 7.26 -15.27 -9.33
N ARG A 374 6.36 -16.09 -9.90
CA ARG A 374 6.70 -17.09 -10.94
C ARG A 374 7.22 -16.43 -12.22
N LEU A 375 6.57 -15.36 -12.67
CA LEU A 375 7.01 -14.60 -13.84
C LEU A 375 8.35 -13.91 -13.57
N ARG A 376 8.48 -13.27 -12.41
CA ARG A 376 9.72 -12.63 -11.96
C ARG A 376 10.88 -13.63 -12.02
N GLU A 377 10.72 -14.81 -11.42
CA GLU A 377 11.76 -15.84 -11.39
C GLU A 377 12.09 -16.36 -12.80
N ALA A 378 11.08 -16.56 -13.65
CA ALA A 378 11.29 -16.98 -15.04
C ALA A 378 12.05 -15.93 -15.86
N LEU A 379 11.76 -14.64 -15.67
CA LEU A 379 12.50 -13.54 -16.30
C LEU A 379 13.95 -13.50 -15.79
N GLN A 380 14.16 -13.61 -14.48
CA GLN A 380 15.50 -13.59 -13.86
C GLN A 380 16.37 -14.76 -14.32
N GLN A 381 15.80 -15.96 -14.47
CA GLN A 381 16.50 -17.13 -15.01
C GLN A 381 17.00 -16.94 -16.45
N ARG A 382 16.40 -16.00 -17.19
CA ARG A 382 16.84 -15.60 -18.54
C ARG A 382 17.79 -14.40 -18.54
N GLY A 383 18.30 -14.00 -17.37
CA GLY A 383 19.17 -12.83 -17.24
C GLY A 383 18.44 -11.50 -17.42
N LEU A 384 17.12 -11.47 -17.24
CA LEU A 384 16.32 -10.24 -17.32
C LEU A 384 16.12 -9.64 -15.93
N ARG A 385 16.02 -8.32 -15.87
CA ARG A 385 15.83 -7.52 -14.66
C ARG A 385 14.43 -6.90 -14.65
N PRO A 386 13.43 -7.52 -14.00
CA PRO A 386 12.10 -6.95 -13.91
C PRO A 386 12.08 -5.71 -13.03
N ILE A 387 11.49 -4.63 -13.56
CA ILE A 387 11.27 -3.36 -12.87
C ILE A 387 9.77 -3.06 -12.96
N GLY A 388 9.04 -3.25 -11.87
CA GLY A 388 7.61 -2.92 -11.81
C GLY A 388 7.41 -1.47 -11.34
N LEU A 389 6.46 -0.75 -11.92
CA LEU A 389 6.19 0.66 -11.57
C LEU A 389 4.75 0.85 -11.12
N ASP A 390 4.53 1.61 -10.05
CA ASP A 390 3.21 2.08 -9.66
C ASP A 390 2.85 3.29 -10.54
N ARG A 391 1.76 3.19 -11.31
CA ARG A 391 1.27 4.29 -12.16
C ARG A 391 0.70 5.45 -11.31
N PRO A 392 0.50 6.66 -11.88
CA PRO A 392 -0.11 7.79 -11.17
C PRO A 392 -1.35 7.40 -10.35
N GLY A 393 -1.33 7.65 -9.04
CA GLY A 393 -2.45 7.35 -8.13
C GLY A 393 -2.64 5.87 -7.79
N PHE A 394 -1.70 4.99 -8.13
CA PHE A 394 -1.64 3.60 -7.69
C PHE A 394 -0.54 3.40 -6.65
N GLY A 395 -0.75 2.46 -5.72
CA GLY A 395 0.25 2.05 -4.73
C GLY A 395 0.91 3.23 -4.01
N LEU A 396 2.23 3.36 -4.17
CA LEU A 396 3.06 4.40 -3.54
C LEU A 396 3.38 5.60 -4.47
N THR A 397 2.85 5.63 -5.69
CA THR A 397 3.00 6.77 -6.62
C THR A 397 1.88 7.77 -6.41
N ASP A 398 2.23 9.05 -6.28
CA ASP A 398 1.27 10.13 -6.02
C ASP A 398 0.33 10.34 -7.23
N VAL A 399 -0.71 11.16 -7.06
CA VAL A 399 -1.63 11.56 -8.14
C VAL A 399 -1.07 12.75 -8.91
N VAL A 400 -1.37 12.87 -10.21
CA VAL A 400 -0.98 14.06 -10.99
C VAL A 400 -2.06 15.12 -10.79
N ALA A 401 -1.68 16.28 -10.26
CA ALA A 401 -2.59 17.40 -10.09
C ALA A 401 -2.88 18.09 -11.44
N GLY A 402 -4.07 18.68 -11.57
CA GLY A 402 -4.43 19.54 -12.72
C GLY A 402 -5.12 18.84 -13.90
N GLY A 403 -5.37 17.53 -13.82
CA GLY A 403 -6.01 16.76 -14.91
C GLY A 403 -5.06 16.46 -16.08
N GLY A 404 -5.52 15.63 -17.02
CA GLY A 404 -4.73 15.18 -18.17
C GLY A 404 -4.92 13.69 -18.48
N ASP A 405 -4.28 13.20 -19.53
CA ASP A 405 -4.30 11.77 -19.87
C ASP A 405 -3.47 10.98 -18.83
N PRO A 406 -4.09 10.09 -18.04
CA PRO A 406 -3.38 9.29 -17.04
C PRO A 406 -2.34 8.35 -17.65
N PHE A 407 -2.52 7.92 -18.91
CA PHE A 407 -1.60 7.02 -19.60
C PHE A 407 -0.34 7.74 -20.08
N GLU A 408 -0.47 8.98 -20.56
CA GLU A 408 0.69 9.83 -20.85
C GLU A 408 1.43 10.23 -19.58
N ALA A 409 0.70 10.53 -18.50
CA ALA A 409 1.31 10.79 -17.20
C ALA A 409 2.13 9.59 -16.71
N ALA A 410 1.58 8.38 -16.81
CA ALA A 410 2.30 7.15 -16.51
C ALA A 410 3.55 6.99 -17.39
N ALA A 411 3.46 7.28 -18.69
CA ALA A 411 4.60 7.23 -19.60
C ALA A 411 5.73 8.21 -19.23
N ARG A 412 5.39 9.42 -18.77
CA ARG A 412 6.38 10.40 -18.28
C ARG A 412 7.05 9.93 -16.99
N ASP A 413 6.27 9.38 -16.05
CA ASP A 413 6.83 8.77 -14.83
C ASP A 413 7.74 7.59 -15.16
N MET A 414 7.36 6.75 -16.14
CA MET A 414 8.20 5.65 -16.64
C MET A 414 9.54 6.17 -17.18
N ALA A 415 9.53 7.20 -18.05
CA ALA A 415 10.76 7.79 -18.57
C ALA A 415 11.65 8.37 -17.46
N HIS A 416 11.05 9.10 -16.51
CA HIS A 416 11.76 9.66 -15.36
C HIS A 416 12.45 8.58 -14.51
N VAL A 417 11.75 7.49 -14.21
CA VAL A 417 12.33 6.36 -13.46
C VAL A 417 13.49 5.72 -14.23
N LEU A 418 13.37 5.56 -15.56
CA LEU A 418 14.46 5.03 -16.37
C LEU A 418 15.68 5.96 -16.36
N ASP A 419 15.48 7.27 -16.45
CA ASP A 419 16.56 8.26 -16.38
C ASP A 419 17.29 8.21 -15.03
N GLU A 420 16.55 8.20 -13.93
CA GLU A 420 17.12 8.11 -12.57
C GLU A 420 17.83 6.77 -12.32
N MET A 421 17.40 5.70 -12.99
CA MET A 421 18.07 4.39 -12.94
C MET A 421 19.23 4.24 -13.94
N GLY A 422 19.47 5.24 -14.81
CA GLY A 422 20.49 5.19 -15.85
C GLY A 422 20.20 4.12 -16.92
N LEU A 423 18.93 3.94 -17.29
CA LEU A 423 18.48 2.93 -18.24
C LEU A 423 18.03 3.58 -19.56
N ASP A 424 18.85 3.45 -20.60
CA ASP A 424 18.57 4.07 -21.90
C ASP A 424 17.50 3.31 -22.69
N ARG A 425 17.43 1.99 -22.60
CA ARG A 425 16.51 1.18 -23.39
C ARG A 425 16.02 -0.02 -22.60
N VAL A 426 14.72 -0.33 -22.71
CA VAL A 426 14.07 -1.42 -21.95
C VAL A 426 13.15 -2.26 -22.81
N ARG A 427 12.94 -3.51 -22.42
CA ARG A 427 11.79 -4.28 -22.90
C ARG A 427 10.56 -3.88 -22.10
N VAL A 428 9.41 -3.71 -22.76
CA VAL A 428 8.16 -3.32 -22.11
C VAL A 428 7.28 -4.55 -21.98
N LEU A 429 6.81 -4.81 -20.77
CA LEU A 429 5.90 -5.88 -20.44
C LEU A 429 4.67 -5.28 -19.78
N SER A 430 3.46 -5.52 -20.30
CA SER A 430 2.24 -5.05 -19.65
C SER A 430 1.23 -6.16 -19.45
N ARG A 431 0.35 -5.99 -18.47
CA ARG A 431 -0.77 -6.88 -18.21
C ARG A 431 -2.09 -6.12 -18.34
N ASP A 432 -3.08 -6.69 -19.03
CA ASP A 432 -4.47 -6.23 -19.01
C ASP A 432 -4.63 -4.71 -19.26
N GLY A 433 -5.11 -3.93 -18.28
CA GLY A 433 -5.32 -2.50 -18.34
C GLY A 433 -4.04 -1.67 -18.27
N GLY A 434 -2.87 -2.30 -18.19
CA GLY A 434 -1.57 -1.64 -18.31
C GLY A 434 -1.16 -1.34 -19.75
N ALA A 435 -1.81 -1.97 -20.74
CA ALA A 435 -1.48 -1.79 -22.16
C ALA A 435 -1.54 -0.31 -22.63
N PRO A 436 -2.55 0.51 -22.26
CA PRO A 436 -2.57 1.93 -22.59
C PRO A 436 -1.32 2.70 -22.15
N ALA A 437 -0.88 2.55 -20.91
CA ALA A 437 0.31 3.23 -20.39
C ALA A 437 1.59 2.72 -21.09
N ALA A 438 1.69 1.42 -21.34
CA ALA A 438 2.82 0.83 -22.08
C ALA A 438 2.91 1.36 -23.52
N LEU A 439 1.78 1.48 -24.21
CA LEU A 439 1.73 1.99 -25.58
C LEU A 439 1.90 3.51 -25.63
N ALA A 440 1.41 4.27 -24.64
CA ALA A 440 1.71 5.69 -24.50
C ALA A 440 3.21 5.93 -24.32
N PHE A 441 3.88 5.12 -23.51
CA PHE A 441 5.34 5.17 -23.36
C PHE A 441 6.05 4.90 -24.68
N ALA A 442 5.62 3.88 -25.43
CA ALA A 442 6.21 3.57 -26.74
C ALA A 442 5.95 4.66 -27.80
N ALA A 443 4.82 5.36 -27.72
CA ALA A 443 4.49 6.46 -28.63
C ALA A 443 5.33 7.72 -28.32
N LEU A 444 5.49 8.06 -27.04
CA LEU A 444 6.25 9.25 -26.60
C LEU A 444 7.76 9.03 -26.63
N TYR A 445 8.23 7.82 -26.34
CA TYR A 445 9.64 7.47 -26.18
C TYR A 445 10.05 6.25 -27.03
N PRO A 446 9.82 6.25 -28.35
CA PRO A 446 10.02 5.08 -29.21
C PRO A 446 11.47 4.55 -29.20
N HIS A 447 12.46 5.43 -29.02
CA HIS A 447 13.88 5.07 -28.95
C HIS A 447 14.25 4.31 -27.66
N ARG A 448 13.43 4.40 -26.61
CA ARG A 448 13.64 3.72 -25.32
C ARG A 448 13.08 2.30 -25.32
N VAL A 449 12.37 1.86 -26.36
CA VAL A 449 11.71 0.54 -26.42
C VAL A 449 12.53 -0.48 -27.20
N GLY A 450 12.87 -1.57 -26.52
CA GLY A 450 13.52 -2.78 -27.02
C GLY A 450 12.60 -3.64 -27.86
N SER A 451 11.55 -4.08 -27.20
CA SER A 451 10.43 -4.88 -27.68
C SER A 451 9.28 -4.70 -26.70
N GLY A 452 8.06 -5.02 -27.12
CA GLY A 452 6.86 -4.95 -26.28
C GLY A 452 6.16 -6.29 -26.16
N LEU A 453 5.64 -6.61 -24.98
CA LEU A 453 4.84 -7.78 -24.71
C LEU A 453 3.59 -7.41 -23.92
N LEU A 454 2.42 -7.71 -24.47
CA LEU A 454 1.11 -7.45 -23.86
C LEU A 454 0.48 -8.78 -23.40
N ILE A 455 0.35 -9.00 -22.10
CA ILE A 455 -0.29 -10.17 -21.49
C ILE A 455 -1.79 -9.89 -21.31
N SER A 456 -2.63 -10.67 -22.01
CA SER A 456 -4.10 -10.58 -21.98
C SER A 456 -4.61 -9.13 -21.95
N PRO A 457 -4.18 -8.26 -22.89
CA PRO A 457 -4.51 -6.84 -22.84
C PRO A 457 -6.01 -6.64 -23.01
N ARG A 458 -6.59 -5.72 -22.23
CA ARG A 458 -7.99 -5.35 -22.39
C ARG A 458 -8.17 -4.66 -23.76
N PRO A 459 -9.06 -5.15 -24.64
CA PRO A 459 -9.36 -4.45 -25.87
C PRO A 459 -10.21 -3.19 -25.60
N PRO A 460 -10.00 -2.09 -26.35
CA PRO A 460 -10.79 -0.87 -26.19
C PRO A 460 -12.27 -1.15 -26.49
N ARG A 461 -13.16 -0.67 -25.62
CA ARG A 461 -14.64 -0.81 -25.72
C ARG A 461 -15.16 -2.25 -25.76
N ALA A 462 -14.32 -3.26 -25.54
CA ALA A 462 -14.80 -4.64 -25.46
C ALA A 462 -15.55 -4.89 -24.15
N ILE A 463 -16.65 -5.63 -24.27
CA ILE A 463 -17.38 -6.22 -23.14
C ILE A 463 -16.90 -7.66 -23.03
N PRO A 464 -16.51 -8.14 -21.82
CA PRO A 464 -15.97 -9.48 -21.67
C PRO A 464 -17.05 -10.54 -21.92
N THR A 465 -16.64 -11.75 -22.29
CA THR A 465 -17.54 -12.90 -22.50
C THR A 465 -17.79 -13.71 -21.21
N GLY A 466 -17.03 -13.42 -20.15
CA GLY A 466 -17.00 -14.12 -18.87
C GLY A 466 -18.20 -13.90 -17.94
N PRO A 467 -18.05 -14.17 -16.63
CA PRO A 467 -19.14 -14.15 -15.66
C PRO A 467 -19.94 -12.83 -15.69
N LYS A 468 -21.27 -12.90 -15.46
CA LYS A 468 -22.17 -11.72 -15.39
C LYS A 468 -21.56 -10.61 -14.54
N LEU A 469 -21.01 -10.97 -13.37
CA LEU A 469 -20.40 -10.02 -12.45
C LEU A 469 -19.28 -9.17 -13.08
N VAL A 470 -18.44 -9.77 -13.95
CA VAL A 470 -17.37 -9.03 -14.65
C VAL A 470 -17.91 -8.23 -15.83
N ARG A 471 -18.92 -8.76 -16.54
CA ARG A 471 -19.56 -8.03 -17.64
C ARG A 471 -20.23 -6.77 -17.14
N ASP A 472 -21.00 -6.87 -16.07
CA ASP A 472 -21.70 -5.76 -15.45
C ASP A 472 -20.71 -4.75 -14.88
N TRP A 473 -19.61 -5.22 -14.29
CA TRP A 473 -18.52 -4.37 -13.83
C TRP A 473 -17.88 -3.57 -14.97
N VAL A 474 -17.49 -4.24 -16.06
CA VAL A 474 -16.89 -3.58 -17.22
C VAL A 474 -17.86 -2.60 -17.86
N ARG A 475 -19.14 -2.98 -17.99
CA ARG A 475 -20.20 -2.11 -18.50
C ARG A 475 -20.39 -0.88 -17.62
N MET A 476 -20.51 -1.06 -16.31
CA MET A 476 -20.58 0.03 -15.34
C MET A 476 -19.37 0.97 -15.46
N GLY A 477 -18.17 0.45 -15.72
CA GLY A 477 -16.99 1.28 -15.95
C GLY A 477 -17.06 2.14 -17.21
N ILE A 478 -17.72 1.62 -18.26
CA ILE A 478 -17.91 2.34 -19.52
C ILE A 478 -19.01 3.40 -19.37
N GLU A 479 -20.13 3.04 -18.73
CA GLU A 479 -21.34 3.87 -18.69
C GLU A 479 -21.40 4.82 -17.49
N ARG A 480 -20.79 4.43 -16.35
CA ARG A 480 -20.88 5.13 -15.06
C ARG A 480 -19.54 5.03 -14.30
N PRO A 481 -18.44 5.62 -14.80
CA PRO A 481 -17.12 5.51 -14.18
C PRO A 481 -17.10 5.93 -12.69
N GLY A 482 -17.92 6.92 -12.30
CA GLY A 482 -18.08 7.31 -10.89
C GLY A 482 -18.62 6.22 -9.96
N ALA A 483 -19.42 5.28 -10.47
CA ALA A 483 -19.91 4.14 -9.69
C ALA A 483 -18.81 3.11 -9.44
N ILE A 484 -17.95 2.86 -10.43
CA ILE A 484 -16.73 2.06 -10.27
C ILE A 484 -15.83 2.64 -9.18
N VAL A 485 -15.68 3.97 -9.13
CA VAL A 485 -14.86 4.64 -8.10
C VAL A 485 -15.41 4.40 -6.70
N ALA A 486 -16.73 4.52 -6.52
CA ALA A 486 -17.39 4.25 -5.26
C ALA A 486 -17.22 2.79 -4.80
N VAL A 487 -17.41 1.81 -5.69
CA VAL A 487 -17.22 0.39 -5.35
C VAL A 487 -15.77 0.09 -5.01
N HIS A 488 -14.81 0.67 -5.72
CA HIS A 488 -13.39 0.50 -5.39
C HIS A 488 -13.01 1.16 -4.06
N GLY A 489 -13.54 2.35 -3.76
CA GLY A 489 -13.37 2.99 -2.46
C GLY A 489 -13.85 2.07 -1.34
N LEU A 490 -15.04 1.49 -1.52
CA LEU A 490 -15.58 0.52 -0.59
C LEU A 490 -14.71 -0.74 -0.48
N LEU A 491 -14.29 -1.34 -1.59
CA LEU A 491 -13.39 -2.51 -1.58
C LEU A 491 -12.08 -2.18 -0.86
N ARG A 492 -11.44 -1.06 -1.18
CA ARG A 492 -10.20 -0.62 -0.55
C ARG A 492 -10.37 -0.45 0.97
N ARG A 493 -11.48 0.15 1.43
CA ARG A 493 -11.70 0.46 2.84
C ARG A 493 -12.29 -0.69 3.65
N ARG A 494 -13.08 -1.57 3.02
CA ARG A 494 -13.89 -2.60 3.70
C ARG A 494 -13.60 -4.03 3.27
N ALA A 495 -13.04 -4.27 2.08
CA ALA A 495 -12.60 -5.60 1.73
C ALA A 495 -11.30 -5.90 2.45
N GLY A 496 -11.28 -7.03 3.16
CA GLY A 496 -10.03 -7.59 3.65
C GLY A 496 -9.73 -8.89 2.94
N VAL A 497 -8.90 -9.71 3.57
CA VAL A 497 -8.40 -10.96 2.98
C VAL A 497 -9.57 -11.84 2.58
N ARG A 498 -10.54 -12.08 3.46
CA ARG A 498 -11.68 -12.98 3.19
C ARG A 498 -12.56 -12.53 2.02
N LEU A 499 -12.98 -11.26 1.97
CA LEU A 499 -13.83 -10.76 0.88
C LEU A 499 -13.06 -10.77 -0.45
N THR A 500 -11.78 -10.42 -0.41
CA THR A 500 -10.90 -10.44 -1.58
C THR A 500 -10.73 -11.87 -2.12
N GLU A 501 -10.46 -12.85 -1.26
CA GLU A 501 -10.37 -14.26 -1.65
C GLU A 501 -11.67 -14.77 -2.28
N LEU A 502 -12.82 -14.41 -1.71
CA LEU A 502 -14.13 -14.79 -2.26
C LEU A 502 -14.38 -14.14 -3.62
N LEU A 503 -14.01 -12.87 -3.81
CA LEU A 503 -14.11 -12.20 -5.10
C LEU A 503 -13.22 -12.89 -6.14
N MET A 504 -11.97 -13.17 -5.81
CA MET A 504 -11.07 -13.90 -6.69
C MET A 504 -11.63 -15.27 -7.10
N ALA A 505 -12.12 -16.04 -6.13
CA ALA A 505 -12.73 -17.33 -6.39
C ALA A 505 -13.95 -17.19 -7.32
N ARG A 506 -14.94 -16.35 -6.98
CA ARG A 506 -16.17 -16.20 -7.79
C ARG A 506 -15.90 -15.70 -9.20
N LEU A 507 -14.88 -14.86 -9.39
CA LEU A 507 -14.58 -14.26 -10.69
C LEU A 507 -13.78 -15.17 -11.62
N PHE A 508 -12.92 -16.03 -11.08
CA PHE A 508 -11.91 -16.71 -11.88
C PHE A 508 -11.84 -18.24 -11.69
N SER A 509 -12.54 -18.83 -10.71
CA SER A 509 -12.51 -20.28 -10.49
C SER A 509 -13.26 -21.10 -11.55
N GLY A 510 -13.94 -20.45 -12.49
CA GLY A 510 -14.63 -21.13 -13.59
C GLY A 510 -13.68 -21.88 -14.53
N HIS A 511 -12.37 -21.60 -14.47
CA HIS A 511 -11.36 -22.21 -15.32
C HIS A 511 -10.40 -23.13 -14.52
N PRO A 512 -10.09 -24.37 -14.97
CA PRO A 512 -9.26 -25.31 -14.21
C PRO A 512 -7.86 -24.80 -13.83
N ALA A 513 -7.16 -24.11 -14.74
CA ALA A 513 -5.80 -23.61 -14.46
C ALA A 513 -5.80 -22.47 -13.44
N ASP A 514 -6.82 -21.59 -13.49
CA ASP A 514 -6.97 -20.50 -12.53
C ASP A 514 -7.51 -21.02 -11.19
N ALA A 515 -8.42 -22.01 -11.21
CA ALA A 515 -8.92 -22.69 -10.01
C ALA A 515 -7.79 -23.39 -9.25
N ALA A 516 -6.85 -24.04 -9.95
CA ALA A 516 -5.67 -24.66 -9.33
C ALA A 516 -4.75 -23.62 -8.66
N LEU A 517 -4.54 -22.45 -9.29
CA LEU A 517 -3.80 -21.34 -8.66
C LEU A 517 -4.54 -20.76 -7.46
N ILE A 518 -5.85 -20.55 -7.56
CA ILE A 518 -6.68 -20.06 -6.46
C ILE A 518 -6.73 -21.09 -5.32
N ALA A 519 -6.55 -22.38 -5.58
CA ALA A 519 -6.45 -23.37 -4.52
C ALA A 519 -5.13 -23.26 -3.73
N ASP A 520 -4.04 -22.77 -4.34
CA ASP A 520 -2.72 -22.59 -3.71
C ASP A 520 -2.76 -21.44 -2.67
N PRO A 521 -2.61 -21.73 -1.36
CA PRO A 521 -2.66 -20.70 -0.31
C PRO A 521 -1.52 -19.68 -0.39
N ALA A 522 -0.36 -20.05 -0.92
CA ALA A 522 0.75 -19.13 -1.08
C ALA A 522 0.45 -18.11 -2.19
N TRP A 523 -0.07 -18.59 -3.33
CA TRP A 523 -0.48 -17.72 -4.42
C TRP A 523 -1.66 -16.82 -4.05
N ARG A 524 -2.71 -17.37 -3.39
CA ARG A 524 -3.85 -16.55 -2.91
C ARG A 524 -3.40 -15.40 -2.04
N HIS A 525 -2.50 -15.66 -1.09
CA HIS A 525 -2.00 -14.62 -0.19
C HIS A 525 -1.27 -13.50 -0.95
N ALA A 526 -0.45 -13.86 -1.94
CA ALA A 526 0.26 -12.88 -2.77
C ALA A 526 -0.72 -12.05 -3.63
N ALA A 527 -1.71 -12.69 -4.24
CA ALA A 527 -2.69 -12.01 -5.07
C ALA A 527 -3.62 -11.08 -4.27
N VAL A 528 -4.03 -11.48 -3.06
CA VAL A 528 -4.74 -10.61 -2.11
C VAL A 528 -3.87 -9.40 -1.74
N ALA A 529 -2.59 -9.62 -1.43
CA ALA A 529 -1.67 -8.53 -1.11
C ALA A 529 -1.51 -7.55 -2.28
N GLU A 530 -1.44 -8.04 -3.53
CA GLU A 530 -1.41 -7.19 -4.73
C GLU A 530 -2.67 -6.32 -4.84
N LEU A 531 -3.85 -6.90 -4.68
CA LEU A 531 -5.11 -6.16 -4.78
C LEU A 531 -5.23 -5.07 -3.70
N LEU A 532 -4.84 -5.40 -2.47
CA LEU A 532 -4.85 -4.44 -1.36
C LEU A 532 -3.76 -3.36 -1.52
N THR A 533 -2.65 -3.67 -2.20
CA THR A 533 -1.58 -2.69 -2.48
C THR A 533 -1.99 -1.68 -3.57
N CYS A 534 -2.74 -2.13 -4.59
CA CYS A 534 -3.15 -1.33 -5.76
C CYS A 534 -3.69 0.06 -5.38
N GLY A 535 -4.58 0.11 -4.38
CA GLY A 535 -5.23 1.33 -3.91
C GLY A 535 -4.82 1.76 -2.52
N ALA A 536 -3.68 1.31 -1.96
CA ALA A 536 -3.36 1.48 -0.54
C ALA A 536 -3.55 2.93 -0.03
N ARG A 537 -3.14 3.94 -0.81
CA ARG A 537 -3.18 5.36 -0.41
C ARG A 537 -4.33 6.17 -1.01
N THR A 538 -4.81 5.82 -2.20
CA THR A 538 -5.92 6.50 -2.88
C THR A 538 -6.56 5.58 -3.92
N ALA A 539 -7.77 5.91 -4.37
CA ALA A 539 -8.44 5.29 -5.52
C ALA A 539 -8.36 6.18 -6.79
N ASP A 540 -7.71 7.35 -6.71
CA ASP A 540 -7.74 8.37 -7.77
C ASP A 540 -7.09 7.91 -9.08
N GLY A 541 -6.01 7.13 -9.02
CA GLY A 541 -5.34 6.62 -10.24
C GLY A 541 -6.27 5.71 -11.04
N LEU A 542 -6.95 4.81 -10.32
CA LEU A 542 -7.96 3.94 -10.92
C LEU A 542 -9.16 4.73 -11.45
N SER A 543 -9.63 5.73 -10.70
CA SER A 543 -10.67 6.65 -11.13
C SER A 543 -10.32 7.33 -12.46
N ALA A 544 -9.11 7.89 -12.55
CA ALA A 544 -8.63 8.59 -13.73
C ALA A 544 -8.60 7.66 -14.94
N GLU A 545 -8.04 6.45 -14.79
CA GLU A 545 -7.94 5.50 -15.90
C GLU A 545 -9.28 4.93 -16.34
N GLN A 546 -10.18 4.59 -15.41
CA GLN A 546 -11.51 4.09 -15.79
C GLN A 546 -12.36 5.17 -16.46
N THR A 547 -12.12 6.44 -16.13
CA THR A 547 -12.74 7.59 -16.81
C THR A 547 -12.16 7.80 -18.21
N ALA A 548 -10.84 7.63 -18.40
CA ALA A 548 -10.17 7.84 -19.68
C ALA A 548 -10.33 6.67 -20.66
N TYR A 549 -10.38 5.43 -20.17
CA TYR A 549 -10.34 4.22 -20.98
C TYR A 549 -11.46 4.09 -22.04
N PRO A 550 -12.73 4.48 -21.80
CA PRO A 550 -13.80 4.37 -22.82
C PRO A 550 -13.53 5.16 -24.11
N ALA A 551 -12.80 6.27 -23.99
CA ALA A 551 -12.40 7.12 -25.11
C ALA A 551 -11.04 6.74 -25.71
N TRP A 552 -10.28 5.87 -25.03
CA TRP A 552 -8.92 5.50 -25.45
C TRP A 552 -8.92 4.53 -26.64
N SER A 553 -7.90 4.67 -27.49
CA SER A 553 -7.59 3.76 -28.59
C SER A 553 -6.08 3.56 -28.71
N PRO A 554 -5.60 2.39 -29.18
CA PRO A 554 -4.17 2.14 -29.39
C PRO A 554 -3.53 3.23 -30.28
N PRO A 555 -2.44 3.88 -29.81
CA PRO A 555 -1.77 4.91 -30.60
C PRO A 555 -1.04 4.29 -31.79
N THR A 556 -0.78 5.10 -32.82
CA THR A 556 0.16 4.71 -33.88
C THR A 556 1.58 4.88 -33.37
N LEU A 557 2.39 3.82 -33.45
CA LEU A 557 3.78 3.85 -32.98
C LEU A 557 4.71 4.20 -34.14
N SER A 558 5.56 5.21 -33.95
CA SER A 558 6.59 5.60 -34.93
C SER A 558 7.87 4.76 -34.84
N GLY A 559 8.08 4.04 -33.73
CA GLY A 559 9.22 3.14 -33.55
C GLY A 559 9.06 1.81 -34.28
N SER A 560 10.18 1.11 -34.51
CA SER A 560 10.22 -0.20 -35.18
C SER A 560 10.27 -1.40 -34.22
N ALA A 561 10.22 -1.16 -32.90
CA ALA A 561 10.31 -2.22 -31.89
C ALA A 561 9.15 -3.22 -32.04
N PRO A 562 9.43 -4.54 -32.09
CA PRO A 562 8.41 -5.56 -32.31
C PRO A 562 7.52 -5.75 -31.08
N TRP A 563 6.24 -6.05 -31.30
CA TRP A 563 5.26 -6.32 -30.24
C TRP A 563 4.71 -7.74 -30.29
N THR A 564 4.57 -8.38 -29.13
CA THR A 564 3.87 -9.66 -28.99
C THR A 564 2.64 -9.48 -28.09
N VAL A 565 1.48 -9.95 -28.55
CA VAL A 565 0.26 -10.10 -27.73
C VAL A 565 0.15 -11.56 -27.33
N VAL A 566 0.16 -11.85 -26.02
CA VAL A 566 -0.03 -13.20 -25.49
C VAL A 566 -1.37 -13.30 -24.76
N THR A 567 -2.16 -14.33 -25.05
CA THR A 567 -3.48 -14.56 -24.45
C THR A 567 -3.62 -16.01 -24.00
N GLY A 568 -4.32 -16.22 -22.88
CA GLY A 568 -4.78 -17.55 -22.50
C GLY A 568 -5.87 -18.02 -23.46
N GLY A 569 -5.76 -19.25 -23.96
CA GLY A 569 -6.79 -19.85 -24.82
C GLY A 569 -8.14 -20.02 -24.13
N LEU A 570 -8.14 -19.92 -22.80
CA LEU A 570 -9.28 -20.09 -21.91
C LEU A 570 -9.46 -18.87 -20.99
N ASP A 571 -8.91 -17.70 -21.37
CA ASP A 571 -9.13 -16.44 -20.66
C ASP A 571 -10.62 -16.07 -20.68
N PRO A 572 -11.29 -15.96 -19.51
CA PRO A 572 -12.73 -15.70 -19.45
C PRO A 572 -13.09 -14.26 -19.78
N LEU A 573 -12.14 -13.33 -19.86
CA LEU A 573 -12.44 -11.91 -20.03
C LEU A 573 -12.29 -11.49 -21.47
N TRP A 574 -11.11 -11.73 -22.02
CA TRP A 574 -10.70 -11.18 -23.32
C TRP A 574 -10.38 -12.32 -24.28
N SER A 575 -11.38 -13.18 -24.52
CA SER A 575 -11.35 -14.07 -25.67
C SER A 575 -11.26 -13.23 -26.94
N ARG A 576 -10.59 -13.72 -27.98
CA ARG A 576 -10.46 -13.02 -29.26
C ARG A 576 -11.86 -12.59 -29.74
N ALA A 577 -12.13 -11.29 -29.71
CA ALA A 577 -13.45 -10.77 -30.04
C ALA A 577 -13.76 -11.05 -31.51
N ASP A 578 -15.03 -11.31 -31.81
CA ASP A 578 -15.53 -11.26 -33.17
C ASP A 578 -15.42 -9.82 -33.65
N GLY A 579 -14.42 -9.52 -34.50
CA GLY A 579 -14.15 -8.15 -34.94
C GLY A 579 -12.72 -7.91 -35.40
N GLU A 580 -12.43 -6.64 -35.66
CA GLU A 580 -11.12 -6.19 -36.12
C GLU A 580 -10.13 -6.19 -34.95
N ASP A 581 -8.95 -6.79 -35.14
CA ASP A 581 -7.91 -6.79 -34.11
C ASP A 581 -7.45 -5.35 -33.80
N PRO A 582 -7.64 -4.84 -32.57
CA PRO A 582 -7.24 -3.48 -32.20
C PRO A 582 -5.72 -3.33 -32.16
N TRP A 583 -4.97 -4.43 -32.05
CA TRP A 583 -3.52 -4.41 -31.94
C TRP A 583 -2.81 -4.45 -33.29
N ARG A 584 -3.53 -4.68 -34.40
CA ARG A 584 -2.96 -4.92 -35.76
C ARG A 584 -1.99 -3.86 -36.28
N ARG A 585 -2.03 -2.64 -35.73
CA ARG A 585 -1.16 -1.51 -36.10
C ARG A 585 0.17 -1.48 -35.33
N LEU A 586 0.37 -2.40 -34.38
CA LEU A 586 1.64 -2.48 -33.65
C LEU A 586 2.76 -3.00 -34.56
N PRO A 587 3.96 -2.39 -34.53
CA PRO A 587 5.08 -2.82 -35.34
C PRO A 587 5.49 -4.27 -35.03
N GLY A 588 5.71 -5.07 -36.07
CA GLY A 588 6.17 -6.46 -35.94
C GLY A 588 5.25 -7.35 -35.11
N LEU A 589 3.94 -7.06 -35.09
CA LEU A 589 2.97 -7.74 -34.24
C LEU A 589 2.97 -9.26 -34.42
N ARG A 590 3.11 -9.97 -33.30
CA ARG A 590 2.89 -11.42 -33.20
C ARG A 590 1.81 -11.73 -32.16
N HIS A 591 0.89 -12.63 -32.48
CA HIS A 591 -0.04 -13.20 -31.49
C HIS A 591 0.45 -14.57 -31.03
N VAL A 592 0.43 -14.79 -29.72
CA VAL A 592 0.72 -16.07 -29.10
C VAL A 592 -0.46 -16.47 -28.24
N ARG A 593 -1.05 -17.64 -28.53
CA ARG A 593 -2.13 -18.21 -27.72
C ARG A 593 -1.59 -19.37 -26.91
N LEU A 594 -1.77 -19.32 -25.59
CA LEU A 594 -1.41 -20.41 -24.68
C LEU A 594 -2.67 -21.24 -24.41
N GLU A 595 -2.84 -22.34 -25.13
CA GLU A 595 -4.13 -23.06 -25.18
C GLU A 595 -4.66 -23.51 -23.81
N THR A 596 -3.78 -23.89 -22.90
CA THR A 596 -4.12 -24.28 -21.52
C THR A 596 -4.19 -23.10 -20.54
N GLY A 597 -3.96 -21.88 -21.01
CA GLY A 597 -3.87 -20.68 -20.21
C GLY A 597 -5.24 -20.05 -19.90
N GLY A 598 -5.46 -19.72 -18.62
CA GLY A 598 -6.61 -18.94 -18.16
C GLY A 598 -6.31 -17.44 -18.07
N ARG A 599 -6.84 -16.76 -17.05
CA ARG A 599 -6.62 -15.34 -16.78
C ARG A 599 -5.24 -15.04 -16.20
N PHE A 600 -4.68 -15.97 -15.42
CA PHE A 600 -3.41 -15.77 -14.72
C PHE A 600 -2.23 -16.46 -15.44
N ILE A 601 -2.12 -16.28 -16.76
CA ILE A 601 -1.03 -16.87 -17.56
C ILE A 601 0.36 -16.42 -17.13
N GLN A 602 0.49 -15.24 -16.53
CA GLN A 602 1.76 -14.80 -15.93
C GLN A 602 2.25 -15.74 -14.81
N ASP A 603 1.36 -16.49 -14.16
CA ASP A 603 1.71 -17.44 -13.11
C ASP A 603 1.71 -18.89 -13.60
N THR A 604 0.73 -19.27 -14.42
CA THR A 604 0.61 -20.65 -14.93
C THR A 604 1.60 -20.97 -16.05
N HIS A 605 2.00 -19.98 -16.85
CA HIS A 605 2.84 -20.13 -18.05
C HIS A 605 4.01 -19.13 -18.04
N ALA A 606 4.55 -18.87 -16.84
CA ALA A 606 5.59 -17.89 -16.60
C ALA A 606 6.84 -18.10 -17.48
N ARG A 607 7.24 -19.37 -17.70
CA ARG A 607 8.44 -19.73 -18.47
C ARG A 607 8.23 -19.48 -19.96
N GLU A 608 7.07 -19.85 -20.47
CA GLU A 608 6.65 -19.64 -21.85
C GLU A 608 6.59 -18.15 -22.16
N ILE A 609 6.00 -17.34 -21.28
CA ILE A 609 5.95 -15.88 -21.42
C ILE A 609 7.35 -15.28 -21.39
N ALA A 610 8.19 -15.69 -20.44
CA ALA A 610 9.56 -15.18 -20.36
C ALA A 610 10.39 -15.54 -21.61
N ALA A 611 10.09 -16.67 -22.26
CA ALA A 611 10.76 -17.11 -23.50
C ALA A 611 10.38 -16.30 -24.75
N LEU A 612 9.37 -15.42 -24.67
CA LEU A 612 8.99 -14.54 -25.77
C LEU A 612 9.84 -13.27 -25.87
N PHE A 613 10.69 -13.02 -24.86
CA PHE A 613 11.79 -12.06 -24.89
C PHE A 613 13.09 -12.73 -25.34
#